data_AF-A0A5B7HBU5-F1
#
_entry.id   AF-A0A5B7HBU5-F1
#
_cell.length_a   1.000
_cell.length_b   1.000
_cell.length_c   1.000
_cell.angle_alpha   90.00
_cell.angle_beta   90.00
_cell.angle_gamma   90.00
#
_symmetry.space_group_name_H-M   'P 1'
#
loop_
_entity.id
_entity.type
_entity.pdbx_description
1 polymer ?
#
loop_
_entity_poly.entity_id
_entity_poly.type
_entity_poly.pdbx_seq_one_letter_code
_entity_poly.pdbx_strand_id
1 'polypeptide(L)'
;MNMYYNDVEASEDMTLPVPDTLGAWHHHCHLIRFPQYRLYVDGALAGSGVMVGPDVPLQLNGTIYIGQEQDALAGGLDAMQSTSAHIAQVPPSIGLCGVSAVLIRFGPA
;
A
#
# COMPACT_ATOMS: atom_id res chain seq x y z
N MET A 1 9.33 -2.54 5.84
CA MET A 1 7.97 -3.05 5.56
C MET A 1 8.09 -3.97 4.37
N ASN A 2 7.50 -5.16 4.44
CA ASN A 2 7.50 -6.15 3.36
C ASN A 2 6.15 -6.08 2.63
N MET A 3 6.10 -6.47 1.37
CA MET A 3 4.87 -6.54 0.57
C MET A 3 4.43 -7.99 0.51
N TYR A 4 3.14 -8.23 0.76
CA TYR A 4 2.55 -9.56 0.71
C TYR A 4 1.50 -9.61 -0.40
N TYR A 5 1.39 -10.76 -1.04
CA TYR A 5 0.33 -11.09 -1.98
C TYR A 5 -0.19 -12.49 -1.64
N ASN A 6 -1.47 -12.61 -1.29
CA ASN A 6 -2.09 -13.84 -0.78
C ASN A 6 -1.24 -14.49 0.33
N ASP A 7 -0.88 -13.71 1.37
CA ASP A 7 -0.04 -14.12 2.51
C ASP A 7 1.39 -14.59 2.19
N VAL A 8 1.82 -14.49 0.94
CA VAL A 8 3.20 -14.79 0.54
C VAL A 8 3.97 -13.49 0.41
N GLU A 9 5.12 -13.41 1.07
CA GLU A 9 6.03 -12.28 0.89
C GLU A 9 6.45 -12.19 -0.58
N ALA A 10 6.15 -11.06 -1.21
CA ALA A 10 6.33 -10.79 -2.62
C ALA A 10 7.34 -9.66 -2.86
N SER A 11 8.26 -9.43 -1.91
CA SER A 11 9.28 -8.38 -2.00
C SER A 11 10.67 -8.88 -1.58
N GLU A 12 11.69 -8.39 -2.27
CA GLU A 12 13.10 -8.50 -1.91
C GLU A 12 13.75 -7.10 -1.89
N ASP A 13 14.79 -6.95 -1.06
CA ASP A 13 15.59 -5.72 -0.90
C ASP A 13 14.76 -4.45 -0.65
N MET A 14 13.62 -4.58 0.03
CA MET A 14 12.72 -3.46 0.26
C MET A 14 13.19 -2.59 1.43
N THR A 15 13.86 -1.49 1.10
CA THR A 15 14.30 -0.48 2.07
C THR A 15 13.33 0.69 2.06
N LEU A 16 12.46 0.75 3.07
CA LEU A 16 11.40 1.77 3.22
C LEU A 16 11.45 2.39 4.62
N PRO A 17 12.40 3.29 4.91
CA PRO A 17 12.28 4.17 6.06
C PRO A 17 11.13 5.14 5.77
N VAL A 18 9.94 4.85 6.31
CA VAL A 18 8.77 5.72 6.19
C VAL A 18 8.79 6.69 7.37
N PRO A 19 9.05 7.99 7.16
CA PRO A 19 9.18 8.96 8.23
C PRO A 19 7.80 9.46 8.69
N ASP A 20 6.94 8.53 9.13
CA ASP A 20 5.60 8.87 9.60
C ASP A 20 5.62 9.38 11.03
N THR A 21 4.84 10.43 11.28
CA THR A 21 4.58 10.95 12.62
C THR A 21 3.11 10.75 12.98
N LEU A 22 2.85 10.10 14.11
CA LEU A 22 1.48 9.92 14.61
C LEU A 22 0.79 11.28 14.76
N GLY A 23 -0.46 11.35 14.31
CA GLY A 23 -1.25 12.56 14.37
C GLY A 23 -0.84 13.66 13.38
N ALA A 24 0.11 13.44 12.47
CA ALA A 24 0.39 14.32 11.33
C ALA A 24 -0.22 13.75 10.03
N TRP A 25 -0.58 14.63 9.10
CA TRP A 25 -1.00 14.22 7.77
C TRP A 25 0.23 14.09 6.87
N HIS A 26 0.32 12.96 6.16
CA HIS A 26 1.32 12.71 5.13
C HIS A 26 0.64 12.26 3.84
N HIS A 27 1.19 12.67 2.70
CA HIS A 27 0.75 12.23 1.39
C HIS A 27 1.57 11.03 0.93
N HIS A 28 1.00 9.83 1.05
CA HIS A 28 1.62 8.58 0.65
C HIS A 28 1.29 8.28 -0.79
N CYS A 29 2.26 7.93 -1.61
CA CYS A 29 2.04 7.42 -2.95
C CYS A 29 2.80 6.11 -3.16
N HIS A 30 2.04 5.07 -3.50
CA HIS A 30 2.57 3.77 -3.86
C HIS A 30 2.56 3.63 -5.39
N LEU A 31 3.73 3.37 -5.97
CA LEU A 31 3.90 3.08 -7.38
C LEU A 31 4.36 1.63 -7.53
N ILE A 32 3.51 0.83 -8.16
CA ILE A 32 3.75 -0.58 -8.45
C ILE A 32 3.87 -0.72 -9.97
N ARG A 33 5.05 -1.16 -10.44
CA ARG A 33 5.29 -1.50 -11.84
C ARG A 33 6.27 -2.65 -11.90
N PHE A 34 5.77 -3.88 -11.96
CA PHE A 34 6.59 -5.08 -11.83
C PHE A 34 7.90 -5.02 -12.67
N PRO A 35 9.06 -5.38 -12.08
CA PRO A 35 9.26 -5.80 -10.69
C PRO A 35 9.49 -4.61 -9.73
N GLN A 36 9.37 -3.38 -10.19
CA GLN A 36 9.75 -2.19 -9.42
C GLN A 36 8.63 -1.74 -8.49
N TYR A 37 8.98 -1.50 -7.24
CA TYR A 37 8.13 -0.83 -6.26
C TYR A 37 8.79 0.47 -5.78
N ARG A 38 8.01 1.55 -5.68
CA ARG A 38 8.46 2.83 -5.10
C ARG A 38 7.39 3.41 -4.18
N LEU A 39 7.84 3.96 -3.07
CA LEU A 39 7.03 4.72 -2.12
C LEU A 39 7.50 6.17 -2.10
N TYR A 40 6.56 7.09 -2.26
CA TYR A 40 6.77 8.51 -2.04
C TYR A 40 5.99 8.95 -0.81
N VAL A 41 6.61 9.78 0.03
CA VAL A 41 5.96 10.45 1.17
C VAL A 41 6.16 11.94 0.98
N ASP A 42 5.07 12.70 1.03
CA ASP A 42 5.04 14.14 0.81
C ASP A 42 5.73 14.57 -0.51
N GLY A 43 5.64 13.70 -1.52
CA GLY A 43 6.21 13.91 -2.86
C GLY A 43 7.69 13.54 -3.00
N ALA A 44 8.39 13.18 -1.93
CA ALA A 44 9.78 12.72 -1.96
C ALA A 44 9.86 11.18 -1.98
N LEU A 45 10.84 10.62 -2.68
CA LEU A 45 11.08 9.17 -2.67
C LEU A 45 11.53 8.74 -1.27
N ALA A 46 10.67 8.02 -0.55
CA ALA A 46 10.93 7.52 0.80
C ALA A 46 11.56 6.12 0.77
N GLY A 47 11.29 5.34 -0.28
CA GLY A 47 12.07 4.14 -0.57
C GLY A 47 11.55 3.33 -1.74
N SER A 48 12.20 2.18 -1.94
CA SER A 48 11.99 1.33 -3.10
C SER A 48 12.34 -0.12 -2.79
N GLY A 49 11.86 -1.02 -3.65
CA GLY A 49 12.18 -2.45 -3.57
C GLY A 49 11.92 -3.14 -4.91
N VAL A 50 12.22 -4.44 -4.92
CA VAL A 50 11.95 -5.32 -6.05
C VAL A 50 10.89 -6.32 -5.61
N MET A 51 9.84 -6.48 -6.41
CA MET A 51 8.85 -7.53 -6.20
C MET A 51 9.35 -8.84 -6.81
N VAL A 52 9.02 -9.94 -6.14
CA VAL A 52 9.35 -11.30 -6.58
C VAL A 52 8.10 -12.09 -6.90
N GLY A 53 8.26 -13.11 -7.75
CA GLY A 53 7.16 -13.91 -8.27
C GLY A 53 6.79 -13.59 -9.71
N PRO A 54 5.64 -14.09 -10.19
CA PRO A 54 5.20 -13.88 -11.57
C PRO A 54 4.61 -12.48 -11.79
N ASP A 55 4.91 -11.86 -12.93
CA ASP A 55 4.24 -10.64 -13.41
C ASP A 55 2.83 -10.98 -13.90
N VAL A 56 1.85 -10.95 -13.00
CA VAL A 56 0.46 -11.28 -13.30
C VAL A 56 -0.38 -10.00 -13.30
N PRO A 57 -1.15 -9.72 -14.38
CA PRO A 57 -2.07 -8.60 -14.40
C PRO A 57 -3.12 -8.70 -13.27
N LEU A 58 -3.46 -7.56 -12.67
CA LEU A 58 -4.59 -7.50 -11.73
C LEU A 58 -5.88 -7.87 -12.46
N GLN A 59 -6.63 -8.81 -11.89
CA GLN A 59 -7.92 -9.20 -12.43
C GLN A 59 -8.91 -8.04 -12.33
N LEU A 60 -9.63 -7.81 -13.42
CA LEU A 60 -10.75 -6.86 -13.42
C LEU A 60 -11.87 -7.42 -12.53
N ASN A 61 -12.53 -6.55 -11.77
CA ASN A 61 -13.56 -6.87 -10.75
C ASN A 61 -13.03 -7.27 -9.36
N GLY A 62 -11.82 -6.84 -8.98
CA GLY A 62 -11.41 -6.85 -7.58
C GLY A 62 -12.20 -5.84 -6.72
N THR A 63 -12.22 -6.07 -5.41
CA THR A 63 -12.77 -5.14 -4.42
C THR A 63 -11.63 -4.48 -3.63
N ILE A 64 -11.70 -3.16 -3.47
CA ILE A 64 -10.73 -2.42 -2.65
C ILE A 64 -11.26 -2.32 -1.22
N TYR A 65 -10.45 -2.75 -0.26
CA TYR A 65 -10.67 -2.55 1.18
C TYR A 65 -9.67 -1.52 1.70
N ILE A 66 -10.13 -0.67 2.61
CA ILE A 66 -9.30 0.34 3.28
C ILE A 66 -9.46 0.15 4.78
N GLY A 67 -8.33 0.07 5.49
CA GLY A 67 -8.28 -0.07 6.94
C GLY A 67 -8.21 -1.50 7.48
N GLN A 68 -8.34 -2.51 6.61
CA GLN A 68 -8.23 -3.94 6.93
C GLN A 68 -7.56 -4.69 5.77
N GLU A 69 -6.90 -5.80 6.09
CA GLU A 69 -6.35 -6.79 5.15
C GLU A 69 -7.44 -7.85 4.83
N GLN A 70 -7.46 -8.39 3.59
CA GLN A 70 -8.44 -9.40 3.17
C GLN A 70 -7.74 -10.76 2.88
N ASP A 71 -7.93 -11.75 3.76
CA ASP A 71 -7.51 -13.15 3.47
C ASP A 71 -8.52 -13.91 2.57
N ALA A 72 -9.73 -13.38 2.41
CA ALA A 72 -10.78 -13.96 1.56
C ALA A 72 -11.58 -12.87 0.84
N LEU A 73 -12.27 -13.23 -0.24
CA LEU A 73 -13.13 -12.27 -0.96
C LEU A 73 -14.16 -11.65 0.01
N ALA A 74 -14.02 -10.35 0.24
CA ALA A 74 -14.85 -9.57 1.14
C ALA A 74 -14.89 -10.08 2.60
N GLY A 75 -13.84 -10.75 3.08
CA GLY A 75 -13.80 -11.33 4.43
C GLY A 75 -12.41 -11.82 4.83
N GLY A 76 -12.35 -12.63 5.89
CA GLY A 76 -11.07 -13.11 6.43
C GLY A 76 -10.21 -11.99 7.01
N LEU A 77 -10.82 -11.10 7.80
CA LEU A 77 -10.13 -9.95 8.37
C LEU A 77 -9.49 -10.33 9.71
N ASP A 78 -8.25 -9.91 9.95
CA ASP A 78 -7.58 -9.99 11.25
C ASP A 78 -7.52 -8.61 11.93
N ALA A 79 -8.02 -8.52 13.17
CA ALA A 79 -7.95 -7.30 13.96
C ALA A 79 -6.51 -6.81 14.19
N MET A 80 -5.53 -7.71 14.20
CA MET A 80 -4.11 -7.38 14.34
C MET A 80 -3.49 -6.79 13.07
N GLN A 81 -4.17 -6.88 11.93
CA GLN A 81 -3.78 -6.29 10.64
C GLN A 81 -4.64 -5.08 10.28
N SER A 82 -5.39 -4.55 11.24
CA SER A 82 -6.20 -3.36 11.07
C SER A 82 -5.37 -2.07 11.10
N THR A 83 -5.81 -1.05 10.36
CA THR A 83 -5.19 0.28 10.37
C THR A 83 -6.13 1.31 10.98
N SER A 84 -5.70 1.90 12.10
CA SER A 84 -6.37 3.03 12.75
C SER A 84 -5.79 4.37 12.25
N ALA A 85 -6.46 5.02 11.30
CA ALA A 85 -6.03 6.29 10.73
C ALA A 85 -7.20 7.12 10.20
N HIS A 86 -6.96 8.43 10.04
CA HIS A 86 -7.77 9.24 9.13
C HIS A 86 -7.20 9.13 7.72
N ILE A 87 -8.07 8.88 6.74
CA ILE A 87 -7.68 8.64 5.34
C ILE A 87 -8.53 9.56 4.46
N ALA A 88 -7.88 10.29 3.56
CA ALA A 88 -8.54 11.23 2.66
C ALA A 88 -7.86 11.25 1.28
N GLN A 89 -8.58 11.81 0.29
CA GLN A 89 -8.08 12.00 -1.08
C GLN A 89 -7.52 10.71 -1.69
N VAL A 90 -8.27 9.61 -1.61
CA VAL A 90 -7.97 8.35 -2.30
C VAL A 90 -8.49 8.47 -3.74
N PRO A 91 -7.65 8.75 -4.76
CA PRO A 91 -8.10 8.85 -6.13
C PRO A 91 -8.38 7.43 -6.66
N PRO A 92 -9.46 7.23 -7.43
CA PRO A 92 -9.84 5.93 -7.97
C PRO A 92 -9.00 5.47 -9.18
N SER A 93 -7.89 6.15 -9.50
CA SER A 93 -7.15 5.92 -10.75
C SER A 93 -6.30 4.64 -10.70
N ILE A 94 -6.95 3.50 -10.92
CA ILE A 94 -6.33 2.23 -11.34
C ILE A 94 -5.96 2.21 -12.84
N GLY A 95 -6.20 3.31 -13.57
CA GLY A 95 -5.93 3.42 -15.01
C GLY A 95 -4.71 4.28 -15.35
N LEU A 96 -3.66 3.63 -15.87
CA LEU A 96 -2.62 4.16 -16.77
C LEU A 96 -1.65 5.26 -16.27
N CYS A 97 -1.78 5.78 -15.05
CA CYS A 97 -0.73 6.58 -14.40
C CYS A 97 -0.61 6.13 -12.93
N GLY A 98 0.46 5.39 -12.60
CA GLY A 98 0.61 4.59 -11.38
C GLY A 98 0.83 5.36 -10.08
N VAL A 99 -0.12 6.20 -9.69
CA VAL A 99 -0.02 7.04 -8.49
C VAL A 99 -1.25 6.76 -7.61
N SER A 100 -1.26 5.64 -6.89
CA SER A 100 -2.21 5.47 -5.78
C SER A 100 -1.70 6.37 -4.66
N ALA A 101 -2.19 7.61 -4.64
CA ALA A 101 -1.82 8.60 -3.65
C ALA A 101 -2.91 8.74 -2.59
N VAL A 102 -2.56 8.85 -1.33
CA VAL A 102 -3.53 8.94 -0.24
C VAL A 102 -2.98 9.82 0.86
N LEU A 103 -3.82 10.71 1.37
CA LEU A 103 -3.49 11.46 2.57
C LEU A 103 -3.83 10.58 3.77
N ILE A 104 -2.84 10.28 4.60
CA ILE A 104 -2.99 9.44 5.79
C ILE A 104 -2.54 10.23 7.01
N ARG A 105 -3.33 10.14 8.07
CA ARG A 105 -2.95 10.58 9.42
C ARG A 105 -3.16 9.43 10.38
N PHE A 106 -2.08 8.77 10.74
CA PHE A 106 -2.10 7.65 11.68
C PHE A 106 -2.53 8.13 13.07
N GLY A 107 -3.47 7.40 13.69
CA GLY A 107 -3.87 7.61 15.07
C GLY A 107 -3.04 6.77 16.04
N PRO A 108 -3.13 7.04 17.35
CA PRO A 108 -2.69 6.05 18.33
C PRO A 108 -3.51 4.75 18.14
N ALA A 109 -2.82 3.61 18.29
CA ALA A 109 -3.43 2.29 18.27
C ALA A 109 -4.37 2.08 19.48
#